data_AF-A0AAU7NYY4-F1
#
_entry.id   AF-A0AAU7NYY4-F1
#
_cell.length_a   1.000
_cell.length_b   1.000
_cell.length_c   1.000
_cell.angle_alpha   90.00
_cell.angle_beta   90.00
_cell.angle_gamma   90.00
#
_symmetry.space_group_name_H-M   'P 1'
#
loop_
_entity.id
_entity.type
_entity.pdbx_description
1 polymer ?
#
loop_
_entity_poly.entity_id
_entity_poly.type
_entity_poly.pdbx_seq_one_letter_code
_entity_poly.pdbx_strand_id
1 'polypeptide(L)'
;MTFLAHRIADKRVLRYIKRFLKAGIVEDGQFKASETGTPQGGVISPLLANLYLHYSLDLWMTRKFAKSCGGVARMIRYADDFVVCFQQEADAKRFRNELEARLALFELTLAPEKTQCIEFGPLAVKRARARGEKAATFDFLGFTHYCSRTRDGKRFRMKRKTIGKRLTAKLKAYRAWLKANRNLPTAEILKRTARKLRGHYGYYGVTDNSRGINLYFYQVQRILHKWLNRRGRRNCCSWAKFALLLARFPLPKPKILVNLF
;
A
#
# COMPACT_ATOMS: atom_id res chain seq x y z
N MET A 1 16.64 -14.94 -18.57
CA MET A 1 18.04 -14.42 -18.63
C MET A 1 18.29 -13.45 -19.76
N THR A 2 17.61 -13.61 -20.89
CA THR A 2 17.65 -12.72 -22.06
C THR A 2 17.47 -11.24 -21.71
N PHE A 3 16.54 -10.89 -20.82
CA PHE A 3 16.35 -9.50 -20.40
C PHE A 3 17.55 -8.87 -19.67
N LEU A 4 18.23 -9.62 -18.80
CA LEU A 4 19.43 -9.15 -18.10
C LEU A 4 20.60 -8.98 -19.08
N ALA A 5 20.71 -9.88 -20.06
CA ALA A 5 21.76 -9.85 -21.07
C ALA A 5 21.68 -8.63 -22.01
N HIS A 6 20.54 -7.93 -22.09
CA HIS A 6 20.44 -6.66 -22.83
C HIS A 6 21.30 -5.53 -22.23
N ARG A 7 21.63 -5.61 -20.94
CA ARG A 7 22.41 -4.57 -20.24
C ARG A 7 23.71 -5.11 -19.63
N ILE A 8 23.78 -6.40 -19.34
CA ILE A 8 24.94 -7.02 -18.71
C ILE A 8 25.64 -7.90 -19.74
N ALA A 9 26.80 -7.45 -20.23
CA ALA A 9 27.65 -8.23 -21.13
C ALA A 9 28.47 -9.30 -20.40
N ASP A 10 28.79 -9.10 -19.11
CA ASP A 10 29.60 -10.04 -18.32
C ASP A 10 28.83 -11.35 -18.04
N LYS A 11 29.24 -12.42 -18.73
CA LYS A 11 28.67 -13.77 -18.59
C LYS A 11 28.86 -14.37 -17.19
N ARG A 12 29.86 -13.94 -16.41
CA ARG A 12 30.11 -14.43 -15.04
C ARG A 12 29.04 -13.90 -14.08
N VAL A 13 28.71 -12.62 -14.19
CA VAL A 13 27.62 -12.00 -13.40
C VAL A 13 26.29 -12.68 -13.72
N LEU A 14 25.98 -12.87 -15.01
CA LEU A 14 24.77 -13.60 -15.44
C LEU A 14 24.74 -15.02 -14.88
N ARG A 15 25.88 -15.71 -14.83
CA ARG A 15 26.00 -17.05 -14.24
C ARG A 15 25.71 -17.06 -12.75
N TYR A 16 26.22 -16.09 -11.99
CA TYR A 16 25.94 -15.97 -10.56
C TYR A 16 24.47 -15.65 -10.29
N ILE A 17 23.87 -14.74 -11.05
CA ILE A 17 22.42 -14.46 -10.94
C ILE A 17 21.62 -15.74 -11.25
N LYS A 18 22.04 -16.54 -12.24
CA LYS A 18 21.40 -17.85 -12.54
C LYS A 18 21.48 -18.79 -11.35
N ARG A 19 22.63 -18.84 -10.68
CA ARG A 19 22.83 -19.65 -9.48
C ARG A 19 21.97 -19.15 -8.32
N PHE A 20 21.87 -17.83 -8.11
CA PHE A 20 20.98 -17.27 -7.08
C PHE A 20 19.51 -17.56 -7.33
N LEU A 21 19.07 -17.56 -8.60
CA LEU A 21 17.70 -17.91 -8.96
C LEU A 21 17.40 -19.40 -8.79
N LYS A 22 18.39 -20.27 -9.01
CA LYS A 22 18.27 -21.73 -8.82
C LYS A 22 18.49 -22.19 -7.38
N ALA A 23 19.19 -21.39 -6.58
CA ALA A 23 19.37 -21.66 -5.16
C ALA A 23 17.98 -21.65 -4.51
N GLY A 24 17.56 -22.80 -3.99
CA GLY A 24 16.25 -22.96 -3.37
C GLY A 24 16.02 -22.03 -2.17
N ILE A 25 14.77 -21.95 -1.73
CA ILE A 25 14.41 -21.28 -0.47
C ILE A 25 14.51 -22.34 0.64
N VAL A 26 15.11 -21.98 1.77
CA VAL A 26 14.92 -22.74 3.02
C VAL A 26 13.73 -22.11 3.73
N GLU A 27 12.62 -22.83 3.79
CA GLU A 27 11.41 -22.44 4.51
C GLU A 27 11.16 -23.51 5.59
N ASP A 28 11.02 -23.10 6.85
CA ASP A 28 10.81 -23.99 8.01
C ASP A 28 11.83 -25.14 8.16
N GLY A 29 13.11 -24.89 7.84
CA GLY A 29 14.20 -25.85 7.99
C GLY A 29 14.26 -26.93 6.89
N GLN A 30 13.40 -26.85 5.86
CA GLN A 30 13.43 -27.75 4.71
C GLN A 30 13.88 -27.01 3.44
N PHE A 31 14.81 -27.62 2.70
CA PHE A 31 15.28 -27.09 1.42
C PHE A 31 14.24 -27.40 0.33
N LYS A 32 13.63 -26.37 -0.26
CA LYS A 32 12.80 -26.51 -1.46
C LYS A 32 13.57 -25.97 -2.66
N ALA A 33 13.87 -26.84 -3.63
CA ALA A 33 14.38 -26.42 -4.93
C ALA A 33 13.34 -25.51 -5.60
N SER A 34 13.74 -24.30 -6.00
CA SER A 34 12.85 -23.35 -6.67
C SER A 34 12.87 -23.65 -8.17
N GLU A 35 11.91 -24.44 -8.65
CA GLU A 35 11.76 -24.72 -10.09
C GLU A 35 11.15 -23.52 -10.84
N THR A 36 10.34 -22.70 -10.16
CA THR A 36 9.76 -21.46 -10.70
C THR A 36 9.75 -20.35 -9.65
N GLY A 37 10.04 -19.12 -10.07
CA GLY A 37 10.08 -17.94 -9.20
C GLY A 37 11.43 -17.65 -8.54
N THR A 38 11.66 -16.38 -8.21
CA THR A 38 12.83 -15.94 -7.42
C THR A 38 12.62 -16.26 -5.95
N PRO A 39 13.65 -16.71 -5.20
CA PRO A 39 13.53 -16.97 -3.77
C PRO A 39 12.97 -15.74 -3.03
N GLN A 40 11.79 -15.85 -2.41
CA GLN A 40 11.25 -14.78 -1.55
C GLN A 40 12.16 -14.67 -0.32
N GLY A 41 12.90 -13.57 -0.21
CA GLY A 41 13.92 -13.36 0.83
C GLY A 41 15.35 -13.20 0.30
N GLY A 42 15.59 -13.50 -0.99
CA GLY A 42 16.84 -13.14 -1.63
C GLY A 42 16.94 -11.61 -1.80
N VAL A 43 18.05 -11.01 -1.35
CA VAL A 43 18.28 -9.54 -1.44
C VAL A 43 18.13 -9.03 -2.88
N ILE A 44 18.45 -9.86 -3.88
CA ILE A 44 18.37 -9.51 -5.31
C ILE A 44 16.97 -9.71 -5.91
N SER A 45 16.09 -10.49 -5.29
CA SER A 45 14.79 -10.89 -5.85
C SER A 45 13.89 -9.69 -6.20
N PRO A 46 13.74 -8.65 -5.35
CA PRO A 46 12.93 -7.47 -5.71
C PRO A 46 13.46 -6.71 -6.92
N LEU A 47 14.78 -6.71 -7.13
CA LEU A 47 15.40 -6.07 -8.30
C LEU A 47 15.08 -6.84 -9.58
N LEU A 48 15.22 -8.17 -9.53
CA LEU A 48 14.95 -9.04 -10.68
C LEU A 48 13.47 -9.01 -11.09
N ALA A 49 12.56 -9.01 -10.12
CA ALA A 49 11.12 -8.88 -10.38
C ALA A 49 10.79 -7.54 -11.07
N ASN A 50 11.37 -6.43 -10.59
CA ASN A 50 11.16 -5.12 -11.21
C ASN A 50 11.74 -5.02 -12.63
N LEU A 51 12.90 -5.63 -12.87
CA LEU A 51 13.49 -5.69 -14.20
C LEU A 51 12.61 -6.51 -15.15
N TYR A 52 12.10 -7.65 -14.69
CA TYR A 52 11.21 -8.48 -15.47
C TYR A 52 9.96 -7.71 -15.92
N LEU A 53 9.28 -7.08 -14.97
CA LEU A 53 8.09 -6.25 -15.23
C LEU A 53 8.40 -5.03 -16.10
N HIS A 54 9.63 -4.49 -16.03
CA HIS A 54 10.02 -3.41 -16.92
C HIS A 54 9.96 -3.80 -18.40
N TYR A 55 10.47 -4.98 -18.75
CA TYR A 55 10.46 -5.45 -20.13
C TYR A 55 9.12 -6.05 -20.55
N SER A 56 8.46 -6.80 -19.67
CA SER A 56 7.20 -7.46 -20.01
C SER A 56 6.03 -6.47 -20.09
N LEU A 57 5.98 -5.50 -19.16
CA LEU A 57 4.86 -4.57 -18.98
C LEU A 57 5.22 -3.12 -19.33
N ASP A 58 6.20 -2.50 -18.66
CA ASP A 58 6.44 -1.05 -18.75
C ASP A 58 6.77 -0.58 -20.17
N LEU A 59 7.70 -1.27 -20.84
CA LEU A 59 8.10 -0.95 -22.20
C LEU A 59 6.98 -1.21 -23.22
N TRP A 60 6.23 -2.31 -23.05
CA TRP A 60 5.09 -2.61 -23.92
C TRP A 60 3.99 -1.55 -23.79
N MET A 61 3.62 -1.20 -22.56
CA MET A 61 2.62 -0.16 -22.29
C MET A 61 3.06 1.17 -22.90
N THR A 62 4.29 1.60 -22.64
CA THR A 62 4.74 2.95 -23.01
C THR A 62 5.05 3.07 -24.50
N ARG A 63 5.67 2.05 -25.12
CA ARG A 63 6.15 2.16 -26.51
C ARG A 63 5.14 1.67 -27.54
N LYS A 64 4.27 0.72 -27.18
CA LYS A 64 3.30 0.12 -28.11
C LYS A 64 1.88 0.56 -27.77
N PHE A 65 1.38 0.19 -26.59
CA PHE A 65 -0.04 0.37 -26.27
C PHE A 65 -0.45 1.85 -26.16
N ALA A 66 0.34 2.67 -25.47
CA ALA A 66 0.03 4.09 -25.30
C ALA A 66 0.00 4.86 -26.63
N LYS A 67 0.75 4.40 -27.65
CA LYS A 67 0.73 5.00 -28.99
C LYS A 67 -0.48 4.57 -29.83
N SER A 68 -1.07 3.41 -29.53
CA SER A 68 -2.28 2.93 -30.21
C SER A 68 -3.57 3.38 -29.52
N CYS A 69 -3.49 4.11 -28.41
CA CYS A 69 -4.64 4.69 -27.73
C CYS A 69 -5.16 5.92 -28.46
N GLY A 70 -6.48 6.07 -28.51
CA GLY A 70 -7.12 7.26 -29.07
C GLY A 70 -7.03 8.48 -28.15
N GLY A 71 -6.63 8.28 -26.89
CA GLY A 71 -6.43 9.35 -25.91
C GLY A 71 -5.25 9.09 -24.98
N VAL A 72 -5.19 9.85 -23.89
CA VAL A 72 -4.07 9.75 -22.93
C VAL A 72 -4.14 8.44 -22.14
N ALA A 73 -3.04 7.70 -22.14
CA ALA A 73 -2.80 6.53 -21.30
C ALA A 73 -1.62 6.79 -20.36
N ARG A 74 -1.77 6.48 -19.07
CA ARG A 74 -0.67 6.58 -18.08
C ARG A 74 -0.68 5.39 -17.14
N MET A 75 0.49 4.84 -16.86
CA MET A 75 0.66 3.76 -15.89
C MET A 75 1.44 4.22 -14.67
N ILE A 76 0.98 3.79 -13.49
CA ILE A 76 1.65 3.99 -12.21
C ILE A 76 1.86 2.60 -11.62
N ARG A 77 3.12 2.18 -11.47
CA ARG A 77 3.50 0.86 -10.96
C ARG A 77 4.29 1.00 -9.66
N TYR A 78 4.04 0.08 -8.73
CA TYR A 78 4.80 -0.12 -7.51
C TYR A 78 4.99 -1.62 -7.29
N ALA A 79 6.21 -2.10 -7.55
CA ALA A 79 6.51 -3.53 -7.61
C ALA A 79 5.56 -4.25 -8.58
N ASP A 80 4.74 -5.18 -8.08
CA ASP A 80 3.73 -5.96 -8.77
C ASP A 80 2.37 -5.26 -8.89
N ASP A 81 2.05 -4.35 -7.96
CA ASP A 81 0.81 -3.57 -7.96
C ASP A 81 0.91 -2.40 -8.96
N PHE A 82 -0.01 -2.30 -9.91
CA PHE A 82 -0.07 -1.17 -10.85
C PHE A 82 -1.49 -0.67 -11.08
N VAL A 83 -1.60 0.61 -11.46
CA VAL A 83 -2.83 1.27 -11.91
C VAL A 83 -2.56 1.88 -13.26
N VAL A 84 -3.44 1.61 -14.22
CA VAL A 84 -3.38 2.22 -15.55
C VAL A 84 -4.61 3.10 -15.75
N CYS A 85 -4.37 4.36 -16.11
CA CYS A 85 -5.39 5.37 -16.33
C CYS A 85 -5.53 5.61 -17.83
N PHE A 86 -6.76 5.55 -18.32
CA PHE A 86 -7.12 5.82 -19.71
C PHE A 86 -8.14 6.95 -19.78
N GLN A 87 -8.05 7.76 -20.82
CA GLN A 87 -9.06 8.78 -21.11
C GLN A 87 -10.36 8.17 -21.67
N GLN A 88 -10.25 7.09 -22.44
CA GLN A 88 -11.38 6.43 -23.11
C GLN A 88 -11.63 5.04 -22.52
N GLU A 89 -12.90 4.67 -22.39
CA GLU A 89 -13.31 3.36 -21.87
C GLU A 89 -12.95 2.22 -22.82
N ALA A 90 -13.05 2.45 -24.13
CA ALA A 90 -12.69 1.46 -25.15
C ALA A 90 -11.21 1.04 -25.02
N ASP A 91 -10.31 2.00 -24.82
CA ASP A 91 -8.88 1.74 -24.58
C ASP A 91 -8.65 0.92 -23.30
N ALA A 92 -9.40 1.19 -22.23
CA ALA A 92 -9.29 0.45 -20.98
C ALA A 92 -9.74 -1.02 -21.12
N LYS A 93 -10.85 -1.27 -21.84
CA LYS A 93 -11.33 -2.63 -22.14
C LYS A 93 -10.35 -3.38 -23.03
N ARG A 94 -9.84 -2.71 -24.08
CA ARG A 94 -8.82 -3.28 -24.97
C ARG A 94 -7.55 -3.63 -24.20
N PHE A 95 -7.09 -2.74 -23.31
CA PHE A 95 -5.91 -2.98 -22.49
C PHE A 95 -6.06 -4.22 -21.62
N ARG A 96 -7.22 -4.42 -20.99
CA ARG A 96 -7.46 -5.59 -20.15
C ARG A 96 -7.28 -6.90 -20.93
N ASN A 97 -7.85 -6.97 -22.13
CA ASN A 97 -7.79 -8.17 -22.97
C ASN A 97 -6.36 -8.41 -23.49
N GLU A 98 -5.69 -7.35 -23.99
CA GLU A 98 -4.31 -7.48 -24.48
C GLU A 98 -3.30 -7.75 -23.37
N LEU A 99 -3.54 -7.24 -22.17
CA LEU A 99 -2.67 -7.44 -21.00
C LEU A 99 -2.62 -8.92 -20.61
N GLU A 100 -3.76 -9.61 -20.62
CA GLU A 100 -3.83 -11.04 -20.30
C GLU A 100 -3.01 -11.86 -21.30
N ALA A 101 -3.23 -11.64 -22.61
CA ALA A 101 -2.42 -12.26 -23.65
C ALA A 101 -0.93 -11.91 -23.53
N ARG A 102 -0.61 -10.65 -23.20
CA ARG A 102 0.76 -10.18 -23.04
C ARG A 102 1.46 -10.84 -21.86
N LEU A 103 0.81 -10.97 -20.71
CA LEU A 103 1.37 -11.60 -19.53
C LEU A 103 1.51 -13.12 -19.70
N ALA A 104 0.58 -13.76 -20.43
CA ALA A 104 0.67 -15.17 -20.77
C ALA A 104 1.95 -15.51 -21.57
N LEU A 105 2.38 -14.63 -22.48
CA LEU A 105 3.67 -14.77 -23.20
C LEU A 105 4.90 -14.78 -22.27
N PHE A 106 4.74 -14.30 -21.04
CA PHE A 106 5.77 -14.21 -20.02
C PHE A 106 5.52 -15.17 -18.86
N GLU A 107 4.65 -16.16 -19.04
CA GLU A 107 4.29 -17.16 -18.02
C GLU A 107 3.76 -16.51 -16.73
N LEU A 108 3.15 -15.32 -16.85
CA LEU A 108 2.51 -14.61 -15.74
C LEU A 108 1.00 -14.72 -15.87
N THR A 109 0.35 -15.18 -14.80
CA THR A 109 -1.11 -15.22 -14.71
C THR A 109 -1.62 -14.00 -13.96
N LEU A 110 -2.56 -13.28 -14.56
CA LEU A 110 -3.26 -12.17 -13.91
C LEU A 110 -4.27 -12.73 -12.92
N ALA A 111 -4.37 -12.17 -11.71
CA ALA A 111 -5.44 -12.52 -10.78
C ALA A 111 -6.73 -11.78 -11.18
N PRO A 112 -7.74 -12.44 -11.77
CA PRO A 112 -8.94 -11.77 -12.28
C PRO A 112 -9.74 -11.10 -11.15
N GLU A 113 -9.72 -11.69 -9.95
CA GLU A 113 -10.41 -11.16 -8.76
C GLU A 113 -9.86 -9.80 -8.29
N LYS A 114 -8.57 -9.55 -8.52
CA LYS A 114 -7.92 -8.31 -8.11
C LYS A 114 -8.03 -7.20 -9.16
N THR A 115 -8.31 -7.56 -10.41
CA THR A 115 -8.26 -6.62 -11.53
C THR A 115 -9.64 -6.05 -11.82
N GLN A 116 -9.83 -4.77 -11.48
CA GLN A 116 -11.08 -4.07 -11.68
C GLN A 116 -10.91 -2.89 -12.62
N CYS A 117 -11.80 -2.78 -13.60
CA CYS A 117 -11.93 -1.59 -14.44
C CYS A 117 -13.00 -0.69 -13.82
N ILE A 118 -12.65 0.56 -13.52
CA ILE A 118 -13.54 1.51 -12.85
C ILE A 118 -13.60 2.83 -13.62
N GLU A 119 -14.79 3.43 -13.68
CA GLU A 119 -14.93 4.81 -14.14
C GLU A 119 -14.43 5.76 -13.04
N PHE A 120 -13.43 6.58 -13.33
CA PHE A 120 -12.87 7.54 -12.38
C PHE A 120 -12.64 8.91 -13.02
N GLY A 121 -13.00 9.99 -12.31
CA GLY A 121 -12.78 11.37 -12.77
C GLY A 121 -14.03 12.26 -12.71
N PRO A 122 -13.93 13.52 -13.17
CA PRO A 122 -15.03 14.49 -13.10
C PRO A 122 -16.28 14.03 -13.85
N LEU A 123 -16.10 13.43 -15.03
CA LEU A 123 -17.19 12.91 -15.87
C LEU A 123 -17.86 11.70 -15.21
N ALA A 124 -17.07 10.79 -14.62
CA ALA A 124 -17.59 9.65 -13.89
C ALA A 124 -18.47 10.07 -12.71
N VAL A 125 -18.10 11.14 -11.98
CA VAL A 125 -18.93 11.70 -10.91
C VAL A 125 -20.26 12.22 -11.44
N LYS A 126 -20.26 12.92 -12.59
CA LYS A 126 -21.50 13.42 -13.21
C LYS A 126 -22.40 12.27 -13.65
N ARG A 127 -21.85 11.26 -14.33
CA ARG A 127 -22.57 10.06 -14.78
C ARG A 127 -23.16 9.27 -13.62
N ALA A 128 -22.36 8.99 -12.59
CA ALA A 128 -22.83 8.29 -11.40
C ALA A 128 -23.99 9.04 -10.73
N ARG A 129 -23.88 10.37 -10.60
CA ARG A 129 -24.97 11.19 -10.06
C ARG A 129 -26.25 11.15 -10.91
N ALA A 130 -26.12 11.18 -12.24
CA ALA A 130 -27.25 11.04 -13.14
C ALA A 130 -27.94 9.66 -12.99
N ARG A 131 -27.19 8.63 -12.62
CA ARG A 131 -27.70 7.28 -12.30
C ARG A 131 -28.19 7.13 -10.84
N GLY A 132 -28.09 8.17 -10.01
CA GLY A 132 -28.40 8.07 -8.57
C GLY A 132 -27.35 7.32 -7.74
N GLU A 133 -26.19 7.02 -8.33
CA GLU A 133 -25.12 6.22 -7.73
C GLU A 133 -23.96 7.08 -7.20
N LYS A 134 -23.12 6.47 -6.37
CA LYS A 134 -21.84 7.08 -5.94
C LYS A 134 -20.75 6.73 -6.94
N ALA A 135 -19.87 7.69 -7.21
CA ALA A 135 -18.69 7.45 -8.04
C ALA A 135 -17.81 6.33 -7.43
N ALA A 136 -17.22 5.52 -8.30
CA ALA A 136 -16.37 4.42 -7.88
C ALA A 136 -15.14 4.90 -7.09
N THR A 137 -14.64 4.02 -6.23
CA THR A 137 -13.42 4.22 -5.44
C THR A 137 -12.53 3.00 -5.60
N PHE A 138 -11.21 3.18 -5.55
CA PHE A 138 -10.26 2.07 -5.63
C PHE A 138 -9.21 2.16 -4.53
N ASP A 139 -8.68 1.00 -4.15
CA ASP A 139 -7.63 0.87 -3.16
C ASP A 139 -6.28 0.71 -3.87
N PHE A 140 -5.29 1.53 -3.51
CA PHE A 140 -3.93 1.45 -4.02
C PHE A 140 -2.93 1.91 -2.96
N LEU A 141 -1.84 1.17 -2.77
CA LEU A 141 -0.77 1.46 -1.78
C LEU A 141 -1.29 1.82 -0.38
N GLY A 142 -2.32 1.12 0.09
CA GLY A 142 -2.86 1.34 1.42
C GLY A 142 -3.81 2.52 1.58
N PHE A 143 -4.15 3.19 0.49
CA PHE A 143 -5.12 4.28 0.45
C PHE A 143 -6.29 3.94 -0.46
N THR A 144 -7.50 4.30 -0.01
CA THR A 144 -8.67 4.37 -0.86
C THR A 144 -8.67 5.75 -1.54
N HIS A 145 -8.61 5.73 -2.87
CA HIS A 145 -8.70 6.89 -3.73
C HIS A 145 -10.15 7.13 -4.14
N TYR A 146 -10.62 8.36 -3.98
CA TYR A 146 -12.00 8.71 -4.29
C TYR A 146 -12.09 10.09 -4.94
N CYS A 147 -13.09 10.23 -5.81
CA CYS A 147 -13.40 11.47 -6.48
C CYS A 147 -14.00 12.49 -5.50
N SER A 148 -13.43 13.68 -5.42
CA SER A 148 -13.93 14.78 -4.60
C SER A 148 -13.69 16.12 -5.29
N ARG A 149 -13.93 17.21 -4.56
CA ARG A 149 -13.63 18.58 -4.98
C ARG A 149 -12.64 19.22 -4.02
N THR A 150 -12.01 20.31 -4.45
CA THR A 150 -11.19 21.16 -3.59
C THR A 150 -11.99 21.68 -2.39
N ARG A 151 -11.31 22.22 -1.37
CA ARG A 151 -11.99 22.78 -0.19
C ARG A 151 -12.99 23.87 -0.59
N ASP A 152 -12.61 24.71 -1.55
CA ASP A 152 -13.46 25.79 -2.09
C ASP A 152 -14.55 25.28 -3.04
N GLY A 153 -14.64 23.97 -3.27
CA GLY A 153 -15.65 23.35 -4.12
C GLY A 153 -15.47 23.59 -5.63
N LYS A 154 -14.55 24.45 -6.08
CA LYS A 154 -14.47 24.83 -7.50
C LYS A 154 -13.94 23.72 -8.41
N ARG A 155 -12.76 23.15 -8.08
CA ARG A 155 -12.05 22.20 -8.95
C ARG A 155 -12.24 20.74 -8.50
N PHE A 156 -12.22 19.82 -9.45
CA PHE A 156 -12.14 18.38 -9.15
C PHE A 156 -10.80 18.07 -8.46
N ARG A 157 -10.84 17.18 -7.47
CA ARG A 157 -9.64 16.70 -6.78
C ARG A 157 -9.84 15.26 -6.32
N MET A 158 -8.87 14.42 -6.65
CA MET A 158 -8.77 13.09 -6.07
C MET A 158 -8.31 13.21 -4.61
N LYS A 159 -9.12 12.69 -3.68
CA LYS A 159 -8.77 12.61 -2.26
C LYS A 159 -8.44 11.19 -1.86
N ARG A 160 -7.75 11.04 -0.73
CA ARG A 160 -7.21 9.78 -0.24
C ARG A 160 -7.59 9.60 1.22
N LYS A 161 -7.93 8.37 1.59
CA LYS A 161 -8.13 7.97 2.99
C LYS A 161 -7.46 6.64 3.26
N THR A 162 -7.02 6.40 4.50
CA THR A 162 -6.53 5.08 4.89
C THR A 162 -7.58 4.01 4.65
N ILE A 163 -7.19 2.87 4.07
CA ILE A 163 -8.08 1.71 3.90
C ILE A 163 -8.55 1.24 5.28
N GLY A 164 -9.87 1.16 5.47
CA GLY A 164 -10.48 0.78 6.75
C GLY A 164 -9.97 -0.56 7.29
N LYS A 165 -9.83 -1.57 6.41
CA LYS A 165 -9.27 -2.88 6.75
C LYS A 165 -7.85 -2.78 7.32
N ARG A 166 -6.98 -1.95 6.72
CA ARG A 166 -5.60 -1.74 7.20
C ARG A 166 -5.56 -1.00 8.54
N LEU A 167 -6.44 -0.03 8.74
CA LEU A 167 -6.59 0.66 10.03
C LEU A 167 -6.98 -0.34 11.13
N THR A 168 -8.01 -1.16 10.88
CA THR A 168 -8.48 -2.18 11.82
C THR A 168 -7.39 -3.21 12.12
N ALA A 169 -6.68 -3.69 11.10
CA ALA A 169 -5.56 -4.62 11.27
C ALA A 169 -4.44 -4.03 12.15
N LYS A 170 -4.03 -2.77 11.91
CA LYS A 170 -3.03 -2.09 12.76
C LYS A 170 -3.51 -1.95 14.20
N LEU A 171 -4.77 -1.60 14.43
CA LEU A 171 -5.34 -1.51 15.78
C LEU A 171 -5.39 -2.87 16.48
N LYS A 172 -5.73 -3.95 15.75
CA LYS A 172 -5.69 -5.33 16.26
C LYS A 172 -4.26 -5.74 16.66
N ALA A 173 -3.28 -5.46 15.79
CA ALA A 173 -1.87 -5.72 16.07
C ALA A 173 -1.36 -4.92 17.28
N TYR A 174 -1.75 -3.65 17.41
CA TYR A 174 -1.41 -2.83 18.57
C TYR A 174 -2.01 -3.39 19.87
N ARG A 175 -3.28 -3.84 19.85
CA ARG A 175 -3.93 -4.50 20.99
C ARG A 175 -3.19 -5.78 21.39
N ALA A 176 -2.83 -6.62 20.41
CA ALA A 176 -2.10 -7.86 20.66
C ALA A 176 -0.72 -7.58 21.27
N TRP A 177 0.00 -6.60 20.71
CA TRP A 177 1.29 -6.16 21.24
C TRP A 177 1.18 -5.67 22.70
N LEU A 178 0.19 -4.83 23.02
CA LEU A 178 -0.02 -4.36 24.39
C LEU A 178 -0.36 -5.52 25.36
N LYS A 179 -1.16 -6.48 24.92
CA LYS A 179 -1.52 -7.66 25.72
C LYS A 179 -0.28 -8.50 26.04
N ALA A 180 0.59 -8.73 25.07
CA ALA A 180 1.84 -9.48 25.27
C ALA A 180 2.85 -8.71 26.15
N ASN A 181 2.92 -7.38 26.01
CA ASN A 181 3.89 -6.53 26.72
C ASN A 181 3.29 -5.92 28.00
N ARG A 182 2.32 -6.60 28.62
CA ARG A 182 1.55 -6.10 29.76
C ARG A 182 2.33 -5.96 31.07
N ASN A 183 3.54 -6.51 31.16
CA ASN A 183 4.40 -6.43 32.33
C ASN A 183 5.48 -5.34 32.20
N LEU A 184 5.63 -4.72 31.03
CA LEU A 184 6.64 -3.68 30.84
C LEU A 184 6.37 -2.43 31.68
N PRO A 185 7.40 -1.67 32.07
CA PRO A 185 7.21 -0.35 32.69
C PRO A 185 6.38 0.58 31.82
N THR A 186 5.54 1.41 32.45
CA THR A 186 4.63 2.34 31.76
C THR A 186 5.38 3.30 30.82
N ALA A 187 6.55 3.80 31.23
CA ALA A 187 7.39 4.67 30.41
C ALA A 187 7.85 4.00 29.11
N GLU A 188 8.26 2.73 29.17
CA GLU A 188 8.74 1.99 28.00
C GLU A 188 7.61 1.70 27.01
N ILE A 189 6.39 1.46 27.51
CA ILE A 189 5.20 1.31 26.67
C ILE A 189 4.89 2.60 25.96
N LEU A 190 4.91 3.73 26.67
CA LEU A 190 4.65 5.04 26.07
C LEU A 190 5.69 5.36 25.01
N LYS A 191 6.97 5.08 25.27
CA LYS A 191 8.07 5.23 24.29
C LYS A 191 7.86 4.36 23.05
N ARG A 192 7.50 3.09 23.22
CA ARG A 192 7.19 2.16 22.10
C ARG A 192 5.93 2.58 21.34
N THR A 193 4.88 3.02 22.04
CA THR A 193 3.66 3.54 21.44
C THR A 193 3.95 4.80 20.62
N ALA A 194 4.77 5.72 21.13
CA ALA A 194 5.21 6.90 20.40
C ALA A 194 5.96 6.53 19.12
N ARG A 195 6.84 5.51 19.14
CA ARG A 195 7.50 4.99 17.93
C ARG A 195 6.49 4.42 16.92
N LYS A 196 5.53 3.62 17.37
CA LYS A 196 4.48 3.06 16.51
C LYS A 196 3.58 4.14 15.88
N LEU A 197 3.23 5.18 16.65
CA LEU A 197 2.47 6.32 16.15
C LEU A 197 3.28 7.11 15.12
N ARG A 198 4.56 7.41 15.39
CA ARG A 198 5.46 8.07 14.42
C ARG A 198 5.54 7.31 13.10
N GLY A 199 5.75 6.00 13.14
CA GLY A 199 5.77 5.17 11.92
C GLY A 199 4.42 5.17 11.18
N HIS A 200 3.30 5.21 11.90
CA HIS A 200 1.99 5.33 11.27
C HIS A 200 1.82 6.68 10.57
N TYR A 201 2.20 7.78 11.21
CA TYR A 201 2.11 9.12 10.61
C TYR A 201 3.08 9.28 9.45
N GLY A 202 4.28 8.70 9.53
CA GLY A 202 5.27 8.71 8.43
C GLY A 202 4.69 8.19 7.12
N TYR A 203 3.85 7.15 7.17
CA TYR A 203 3.24 6.58 5.97
C TYR A 203 1.87 7.18 5.63
N TYR A 204 0.98 7.31 6.62
CA TYR A 204 -0.41 7.72 6.42
C TYR A 204 -0.67 9.22 6.59
N GLY A 205 0.33 9.99 7.04
CA GLY A 205 0.27 11.44 7.21
C GLY A 205 0.36 12.18 5.87
N VAL A 206 -0.54 11.86 4.95
CA VAL A 206 -0.65 12.48 3.62
C VAL A 206 -1.83 13.44 3.56
N THR A 207 -1.79 14.42 2.65
CA THR A 207 -2.90 15.35 2.42
C THR A 207 -4.25 14.62 2.31
N ASP A 208 -5.31 15.24 2.85
CA ASP A 208 -6.70 14.73 2.91
C ASP A 208 -6.96 13.57 3.90
N ASN A 209 -5.92 12.94 4.47
CA ASN A 209 -6.08 11.82 5.41
C ASN A 209 -6.02 12.20 6.91
N SER A 210 -6.21 13.47 7.25
CA SER A 210 -6.15 13.95 8.64
C SER A 210 -7.16 13.23 9.54
N ARG A 211 -8.38 12.97 9.04
CA ARG A 211 -9.42 12.25 9.79
C ARG A 211 -8.98 10.83 10.14
N GLY A 212 -8.31 10.13 9.22
CA GLY A 212 -7.82 8.76 9.42
C GLY A 212 -6.76 8.66 10.50
N ILE A 213 -5.76 9.55 10.47
CA ILE A 213 -4.68 9.55 11.48
C ILE A 213 -5.18 10.03 12.86
N ASN A 214 -6.15 10.94 12.91
CA ASN A 214 -6.79 11.36 14.17
C ASN A 214 -7.60 10.21 14.77
N LEU A 215 -8.37 9.49 13.96
CA LEU A 215 -9.12 8.32 14.40
C LEU A 215 -8.17 7.24 14.95
N TYR A 216 -7.04 6.98 14.27
CA TYR A 216 -6.04 6.04 14.75
C TYR A 216 -5.46 6.46 16.10
N PHE A 217 -5.06 7.73 16.24
CA PHE A 217 -4.52 8.28 17.48
C PHE A 217 -5.51 8.14 18.64
N TYR A 218 -6.77 8.54 18.43
CA TYR A 218 -7.83 8.44 19.43
C TYR A 218 -8.07 6.98 19.87
N GLN A 219 -8.13 6.05 18.91
CA GLN A 219 -8.31 4.63 19.22
C GLN A 219 -7.11 4.05 19.98
N VAL A 220 -5.88 4.43 19.62
CA VAL A 220 -4.67 4.03 20.34
C VAL A 220 -4.69 4.54 21.78
N GLN A 221 -5.09 5.79 22.02
CA GLN A 221 -5.24 6.34 23.37
C GLN A 221 -6.28 5.56 24.19
N ARG A 222 -7.45 5.26 23.62
CA ARG A 222 -8.49 4.47 24.30
C ARG A 222 -8.01 3.07 24.66
N ILE A 223 -7.33 2.40 23.73
CA ILE A 223 -6.78 1.05 23.97
C ILE A 223 -5.72 1.11 25.07
N LEU A 224 -4.81 2.08 24.99
CA LEU A 224 -3.75 2.26 25.99
C LEU A 224 -4.35 2.53 27.38
N HIS A 225 -5.30 3.47 27.49
CA HIS A 225 -6.00 3.78 28.73
C HIS A 225 -6.68 2.54 29.32
N LYS A 226 -7.41 1.78 28.50
CA LYS A 226 -8.07 0.53 28.92
C LYS A 226 -7.09 -0.49 29.50
N TRP A 227 -5.92 -0.67 28.87
CA TRP A 227 -4.96 -1.68 29.32
C TRP A 227 -4.12 -1.21 30.51
N LEU A 228 -3.80 0.07 30.63
CA LEU A 228 -3.16 0.61 31.83
C LEU A 228 -4.07 0.50 33.05
N ASN A 229 -5.37 0.77 32.88
CA ASN A 229 -6.35 0.63 33.96
C ASN A 229 -6.61 -0.84 34.37
N ARG A 230 -6.19 -1.81 33.54
CA ARG A 230 -6.24 -3.25 33.85
C ARG A 230 -5.02 -3.77 34.61
N ARG A 231 -3.95 -2.97 34.73
CA ARG A 231 -2.73 -3.37 35.48
C ARG A 231 -2.83 -3.09 36.97
N GLY A 232 -3.61 -2.08 37.34
CA GLY A 232 -3.87 -1.74 38.74
C GLY A 232 -5.24 -2.23 39.20
N ARG A 233 -5.70 -1.70 40.33
CA ARG A 233 -7.08 -1.90 40.80
C ARG A 233 -8.07 -1.26 39.81
N ARG A 234 -9.27 -1.84 39.70
CA ARG A 234 -10.34 -1.31 38.84
C ARG A 234 -10.56 0.17 39.15
N ASN A 235 -10.58 1.02 38.10
CA ASN A 235 -10.72 2.49 38.18
C ASN A 235 -9.55 3.28 38.77
N CYS A 236 -8.35 2.70 38.93
CA CYS A 236 -7.20 3.44 39.47
C CYS A 236 -6.70 4.55 38.52
N CYS A 237 -6.90 4.39 37.21
CA CYS A 237 -6.53 5.35 36.17
C CYS A 237 -7.79 6.01 35.58
N SER A 238 -8.14 7.18 36.10
CA SER A 238 -9.15 8.04 35.46
C SER A 238 -8.56 8.72 34.21
N TRP A 239 -9.42 9.25 33.34
CA TRP A 239 -8.97 10.05 32.20
C TRP A 239 -8.12 11.25 32.60
N ALA A 240 -8.37 11.86 33.76
CA ALA A 240 -7.56 12.94 34.31
C ALA A 240 -6.13 12.46 34.66
N LYS A 241 -5.99 11.33 35.37
CA LYS A 241 -4.67 10.74 35.65
C LYS A 241 -3.95 10.31 34.37
N PHE A 242 -4.68 9.80 33.39
CA PHE A 242 -4.13 9.47 32.08
C PHE A 242 -3.64 10.72 31.33
N ALA A 243 -4.35 11.85 31.42
CA ALA A 243 -3.90 13.12 30.87
C ALA A 243 -2.61 13.60 31.53
N LEU A 244 -2.49 13.50 32.85
CA LEU A 244 -1.23 13.79 33.56
C LEU A 244 -0.07 12.90 33.12
N LEU A 245 -0.33 11.60 32.91
CA LEU A 245 0.65 10.67 32.38
C LEU A 245 1.11 11.05 30.97
N LEU A 246 0.17 11.46 30.11
CA LEU A 246 0.46 11.95 28.77
C LEU A 246 1.15 13.32 28.77
N ALA A 247 0.96 14.15 29.80
CA ALA A 247 1.72 15.38 29.97
C ALA A 247 3.19 15.09 30.30
N ARG A 248 3.45 14.07 31.15
CA ARG A 248 4.81 13.62 31.48
C ARG A 248 5.51 12.88 30.32
N PHE A 249 4.76 12.09 29.57
CA PHE A 249 5.27 11.32 28.43
C PHE A 249 4.41 11.58 27.18
N PRO A 250 4.66 12.71 26.49
CA PRO A 250 3.82 13.15 25.38
C PRO A 250 3.87 12.17 24.22
N LEU A 251 2.68 11.75 23.78
CA LEU A 251 2.53 11.01 22.55
C LEU A 251 2.55 11.97 21.35
N PRO A 252 3.14 11.58 20.21
CA PRO A 252 3.17 12.41 19.03
C PRO A 252 1.74 12.66 18.53
N LYS A 253 1.40 13.94 18.36
CA LYS A 253 0.11 14.35 17.81
C LYS A 253 0.07 14.03 16.30
N PRO A 254 -1.11 13.62 15.78
CA PRO A 254 -1.28 13.37 14.35
C PRO A 254 -1.02 14.66 13.55
N LYS A 255 -0.13 14.56 12.55
CA LYS A 255 0.19 15.65 11.62
C LYS A 255 0.24 15.12 10.20
N ILE A 256 -0.11 15.98 9.24
CA ILE A 256 0.20 15.73 7.83
C ILE A 256 1.68 16.04 7.64
N LEU A 257 2.43 15.09 7.11
CA LEU A 257 3.88 15.16 6.88
C LEU A 257 4.20 15.33 5.40
N VAL A 258 3.36 14.82 4.50
CA VAL A 258 3.60 14.88 3.06
C VAL A 258 2.46 15.62 2.38
N ASN A 259 2.81 16.69 1.65
CA ASN A 259 1.89 17.32 0.73
C ASN A 259 1.99 16.67 -0.66
N LEU A 260 0.84 16.30 -1.23
CA LEU A 260 0.75 15.64 -2.54
C LEU A 260 0.23 16.58 -3.64
N PHE A 261 0.18 17.89 -3.35
CA PHE A 261 -0.28 18.95 -4.24
C PHE A 261 0.57 20.20 -4.09
#